data_AF-A0A9E2EFE6-F1
#
_entry.id   AF-A0A9E2EFE6-F1
#
_cell.length_a   1.000
_cell.length_b   1.000
_cell.length_c   1.000
_cell.angle_alpha   90.00
_cell.angle_beta   90.00
_cell.angle_gamma   90.00
#
_symmetry.space_group_name_H-M   'P 1'
#
loop_
_entity.id
_entity.type
_entity.pdbx_description
1 polymer ?
#
loop_
_entity_poly.entity_id
_entity_poly.type
_entity_poly.pdbx_seq_one_letter_code
_entity_poly.pdbx_strand_id
1 'polypeptide(L)'
;MTRNPGGVFIKGLAAGAAGTLIGVSAVFYLLGRSGIVHFPDTAISKPGEWLQWAYTNLGSSIPVFAALLLAYFVTLGRLRHAVENQRAINEVVQLDHLTDIWTTLFFGAGVIWTAIGMRSALIFALGDRDTALQQGAFAMLERLVDGGILLALSTTIFGGVGGYVMRVYKTVTLGSRLQQQYDAAARADTSEMRASLHRIERHLRSDGEQSDTAEASS
;
A
#
# COMPACT_ATOMS: atom_id res chain seq x y z
N MET A 1 4.65 -38.74 7.06
CA MET A 1 3.57 -37.82 6.61
C MET A 1 3.79 -36.46 7.25
N THR A 2 4.53 -35.58 6.58
CA THR A 2 4.89 -34.23 7.08
C THR A 2 3.87 -33.21 6.56
N ARG A 3 3.02 -32.70 7.44
CA ARG A 3 1.97 -31.72 7.13
C ARG A 3 2.62 -30.34 7.02
N ASN A 4 2.63 -29.77 5.82
CA ASN A 4 3.32 -28.52 5.50
C ASN A 4 2.52 -27.31 6.06
N PRO A 5 2.97 -26.62 7.14
CA PRO A 5 2.16 -25.63 7.85
C PRO A 5 1.88 -24.37 7.00
N GLY A 6 2.78 -23.98 6.09
CA GLY A 6 2.59 -22.82 5.20
C GLY A 6 1.43 -22.97 4.22
N GLY A 7 1.08 -24.20 3.83
CA GLY A 7 -0.05 -24.46 2.93
C GLY A 7 -1.41 -24.23 3.59
N VAL A 8 -1.50 -24.37 4.92
CA VAL A 8 -2.75 -24.16 5.68
C VAL A 8 -3.01 -22.68 5.89
N PHE A 9 -1.96 -21.88 6.14
CA PHE A 9 -2.07 -20.43 6.27
C PHE A 9 -2.42 -19.74 4.95
N ILE A 10 -1.78 -20.10 3.84
CA ILE A 10 -2.11 -19.56 2.51
C ILE A 10 -3.54 -19.96 2.11
N LYS A 11 -3.98 -21.18 2.43
CA LYS A 11 -5.38 -21.59 2.23
C LYS A 11 -6.34 -20.78 3.10
N GLY A 12 -5.98 -20.49 4.36
CA GLY A 12 -6.77 -19.66 5.26
C GLY A 12 -6.90 -18.21 4.79
N LEU A 13 -5.79 -17.61 4.34
CA LEU A 13 -5.76 -16.25 3.80
C LEU A 13 -6.52 -16.15 2.46
N ALA A 14 -6.33 -17.12 1.57
CA ALA A 14 -7.06 -17.19 0.30
C ALA A 14 -8.56 -17.43 0.50
N ALA A 15 -8.94 -18.28 1.46
CA ALA A 15 -10.33 -18.49 1.84
C ALA A 15 -10.94 -17.24 2.50
N GLY A 16 -10.17 -16.51 3.32
CA GLY A 16 -10.59 -15.23 3.90
C GLY A 16 -10.77 -14.14 2.85
N ALA A 17 -9.84 -14.00 1.91
CA ALA A 17 -9.92 -13.05 0.80
C ALA A 17 -11.04 -13.40 -0.19
N ALA A 18 -11.25 -14.68 -0.48
CA ALA A 18 -12.39 -15.14 -1.26
C ALA A 18 -13.72 -14.86 -0.52
N GLY A 19 -13.76 -15.08 0.79
CA GLY A 19 -14.92 -14.81 1.63
C GLY A 19 -15.26 -13.33 1.69
N THR A 20 -14.27 -12.44 1.78
CA THR A 20 -14.52 -10.98 1.72
C THR A 20 -14.89 -10.52 0.32
N LEU A 21 -14.31 -11.08 -0.75
CA LEU A 21 -14.72 -10.77 -2.14
C LEU A 21 -16.15 -11.22 -2.44
N ILE A 22 -16.55 -12.40 -1.96
CA ILE A 22 -17.92 -12.91 -2.09
C ILE A 22 -18.86 -12.07 -1.23
N GLY A 23 -18.46 -11.72 0.00
CA GLY A 23 -19.26 -10.86 0.88
C GLY A 23 -19.46 -9.46 0.31
N VAL A 24 -18.39 -8.84 -0.20
CA VAL A 24 -18.44 -7.54 -0.88
C VAL A 24 -19.26 -7.63 -2.15
N SER A 25 -19.09 -8.66 -2.99
CA SER A 25 -19.92 -8.86 -4.19
C SER A 25 -21.39 -9.09 -3.85
N ALA A 26 -21.69 -9.83 -2.78
CA ALA A 26 -23.06 -10.08 -2.32
C ALA A 26 -23.71 -8.79 -1.78
N VAL A 27 -22.94 -7.97 -1.05
CA VAL A 27 -23.38 -6.65 -0.58
C VAL A 27 -23.61 -5.72 -1.78
N PHE A 28 -22.69 -5.66 -2.74
CA PHE A 28 -22.87 -4.90 -3.98
C PHE A 28 -24.06 -5.38 -4.82
N TYR A 29 -24.31 -6.70 -4.86
CA TYR A 29 -25.47 -7.27 -5.55
C TYR A 29 -26.78 -6.92 -4.85
N LEU A 30 -26.82 -6.95 -3.51
CA LEU A 30 -27.97 -6.52 -2.72
C LEU A 30 -28.21 -5.01 -2.83
N LEU A 31 -27.15 -4.18 -2.87
CA LEU A 31 -27.23 -2.74 -3.10
C LEU A 31 -27.62 -2.37 -4.54
N GLY A 32 -27.19 -3.16 -5.53
CA GLY A 32 -27.62 -3.02 -6.92
C GLY A 32 -29.11 -3.39 -7.09
N ARG A 33 -29.56 -4.44 -6.40
CA ARG A 33 -30.98 -4.86 -6.41
C ARG A 33 -31.91 -3.88 -5.68
N SER A 34 -31.41 -3.13 -4.69
CA SER A 34 -32.19 -2.10 -4.00
C SER A 34 -32.32 -0.78 -4.76
N GLY A 35 -31.72 -0.67 -5.96
CA GLY A 35 -31.83 0.51 -6.81
C GLY A 35 -31.04 1.73 -6.30
N ILE A 36 -30.21 1.56 -5.27
CA ILE A 36 -29.43 2.64 -4.64
C ILE A 36 -28.16 2.95 -5.44
N VAL A 37 -27.66 2.02 -6.24
CA VAL A 37 -26.45 2.19 -7.06
C VAL A 37 -26.80 2.03 -8.55
N HIS A 38 -26.98 3.15 -9.24
CA HIS A 38 -26.92 3.18 -10.71
C HIS A 38 -25.45 3.06 -11.12
N PHE A 39 -25.07 1.91 -11.68
CA PHE A 39 -23.84 1.81 -12.45
C PHE A 39 -24.11 2.45 -13.82
N PRO A 40 -23.44 3.54 -14.21
CA PRO A 40 -23.57 4.07 -15.55
C PRO A 40 -23.07 3.01 -16.56
N ASP A 41 -23.90 2.67 -17.54
CA ASP A 41 -23.66 1.68 -18.62
C ASP A 41 -22.49 2.03 -19.57
N THR A 42 -21.62 2.97 -19.23
CA THR A 42 -20.46 3.28 -20.05
C THR A 42 -19.35 2.28 -19.75
N ALA A 43 -19.38 1.16 -20.46
CA ALA A 43 -18.22 0.30 -20.65
C ALA A 43 -17.11 1.13 -21.32
N ILE A 44 -16.23 1.72 -20.50
CA ILE A 44 -15.14 2.61 -20.91
C ILE A 44 -14.13 1.78 -21.73
N SER A 45 -14.34 1.75 -23.04
CA SER A 45 -13.62 0.84 -23.95
C SER A 45 -12.49 1.55 -24.70
N LYS A 46 -12.28 2.86 -24.50
CA LYS A 46 -11.28 3.66 -25.20
C LYS A 46 -10.31 4.36 -24.23
N PRO A 47 -8.98 4.26 -24.42
CA PRO A 47 -8.00 4.90 -23.55
C PRO A 47 -8.10 6.44 -23.51
N GLY A 48 -8.64 7.06 -24.57
CA GLY A 48 -8.91 8.51 -24.59
C GLY A 48 -10.03 8.95 -23.65
N GLU A 49 -11.10 8.15 -23.52
CA GLU A 49 -12.22 8.44 -22.60
C GLU A 49 -11.79 8.28 -21.13
N TRP A 50 -10.90 7.33 -20.85
CA TRP A 50 -10.31 7.16 -19.52
C TRP A 50 -9.44 8.36 -19.12
N LEU A 51 -8.64 8.87 -20.05
CA LEU A 51 -7.79 10.03 -19.81
C LEU A 51 -8.62 11.31 -19.64
N GLN A 52 -9.71 11.44 -20.41
CA GLN A 52 -10.63 12.56 -20.29
C GLN A 52 -11.44 12.51 -19.00
N TRP A 53 -11.94 11.33 -18.59
CA TRP A 53 -12.55 11.14 -17.27
C TRP A 53 -11.56 11.47 -16.16
N ALA A 54 -10.31 11.00 -16.24
CA ALA A 54 -9.28 11.34 -15.28
C ALA A 54 -9.02 12.85 -15.27
N TYR A 55 -8.98 13.51 -16.42
CA TYR A 55 -8.77 14.96 -16.49
C TYR A 55 -9.93 15.74 -15.86
N THR A 56 -11.16 15.29 -16.08
CA THR A 56 -12.36 15.89 -15.47
C THR A 56 -12.43 15.65 -13.97
N ASN A 57 -11.96 14.50 -13.46
CA ASN A 57 -12.13 14.11 -12.04
C ASN A 57 -10.89 14.33 -11.16
N LEU A 58 -9.68 14.32 -11.72
CA LEU A 58 -8.42 14.56 -11.00
C LEU A 58 -7.83 15.94 -11.33
N GLY A 59 -8.20 16.55 -12.45
CA GLY A 59 -7.67 17.84 -12.89
C GLY A 59 -6.14 17.87 -12.90
N SER A 60 -5.57 18.89 -12.26
CA SER A 60 -4.12 19.10 -12.18
C SER A 60 -3.37 18.11 -11.28
N SER A 61 -4.05 17.19 -10.58
CA SER A 61 -3.38 16.18 -9.74
C SER A 61 -2.84 14.99 -10.53
N ILE A 62 -3.25 14.82 -11.80
CA ILE A 62 -2.84 13.69 -12.64
C ILE A 62 -1.32 13.51 -12.69
N PRO A 63 -0.49 14.56 -12.94
CA PRO A 63 0.95 14.40 -13.03
C PRO A 63 1.56 13.89 -11.72
N VAL A 64 1.02 14.33 -10.57
CA VAL A 64 1.48 13.90 -9.24
C VAL A 64 1.17 12.43 -9.03
N PHE A 65 -0.08 12.02 -9.28
CA PHE A 65 -0.48 10.61 -9.17
C PHE A 65 0.29 9.72 -10.14
N ALA A 66 0.49 10.16 -11.38
CA ALA A 66 1.25 9.42 -12.39
C ALA A 66 2.72 9.25 -11.98
N ALA A 67 3.35 10.31 -11.46
CA ALA A 67 4.72 10.25 -10.97
C ALA A 67 4.87 9.29 -9.78
N LEU A 68 3.96 9.35 -8.80
CA LEU A 68 3.96 8.45 -7.64
C LEU A 68 3.72 6.99 -8.05
N LEU A 69 2.79 6.77 -8.97
CA LEU A 69 2.48 5.44 -9.51
C LEU A 69 3.68 4.86 -10.28
N LEU A 70 4.33 5.67 -11.12
CA LEU A 70 5.54 5.26 -11.85
C LEU A 70 6.67 4.95 -10.87
N ALA A 71 6.91 5.80 -9.87
CA ALA A 71 7.91 5.55 -8.84
C ALA A 71 7.65 4.23 -8.12
N TYR A 72 6.40 3.97 -7.73
CA TYR A 72 5.99 2.70 -7.12
C TYR A 72 6.27 1.49 -8.01
N PHE A 73 5.88 1.53 -9.30
CA PHE A 73 6.11 0.42 -10.22
C PHE A 73 7.61 0.17 -10.47
N VAL A 74 8.40 1.24 -10.60
CA VAL A 74 9.86 1.15 -10.73
C VAL A 74 10.48 0.51 -9.48
N THR A 75 10.09 0.95 -8.27
CA THR A 75 10.61 0.36 -7.03
C THR A 75 10.16 -1.09 -6.85
N LEU A 76 8.91 -1.41 -7.22
CA LEU A 76 8.38 -2.76 -7.11
C LEU A 76 9.04 -3.71 -8.11
N GLY A 77 9.31 -3.25 -9.34
CA GLY A 77 10.07 -4.01 -10.34
C GLY A 77 11.51 -4.27 -9.87
N ARG A 78 12.16 -3.25 -9.29
CA ARG A 78 13.49 -3.39 -8.69
C ARG A 78 13.49 -4.35 -7.49
N LEU A 79 12.47 -4.28 -6.64
CA LEU A 79 12.30 -5.18 -5.49
C LEU A 79 12.09 -6.62 -5.95
N ARG A 80 11.22 -6.84 -6.95
CA ARG A 80 11.00 -8.16 -7.55
C ARG A 80 12.30 -8.74 -8.10
N HIS A 81 13.08 -7.94 -8.83
CA HIS A 81 14.35 -8.39 -9.40
C HIS A 81 15.43 -8.63 -8.32
N ALA A 82 15.47 -7.82 -7.26
CA ALA A 82 16.39 -8.00 -6.12
C ALA A 82 16.07 -9.29 -5.34
N VAL A 83 14.79 -9.61 -5.16
CA VAL A 83 14.33 -10.85 -4.54
C VAL A 83 14.66 -12.08 -5.40
N GLU A 84 14.48 -11.99 -6.72
CA GLU A 84 14.81 -13.08 -7.66
C GLU A 84 16.33 -13.36 -7.71
N ASN A 85 17.17 -12.35 -7.51
CA ASN A 85 18.63 -12.47 -7.54
C ASN A 85 19.28 -12.76 -6.17
N GLN A 86 18.52 -13.07 -5.12
CA GLN A 86 19.04 -13.35 -3.75
C GLN A 86 20.01 -12.26 -3.23
N ARG A 87 19.75 -10.99 -3.53
CA ARG A 87 20.56 -9.89 -2.99
C ARG A 87 20.40 -9.78 -1.48
N ALA A 88 21.39 -9.12 -0.84
CA ALA A 88 21.44 -8.95 0.61
C ALA A 88 20.10 -8.44 1.17
N ILE A 89 19.65 -9.05 2.28
CA ILE A 89 18.35 -8.81 2.93
C ILE A 89 18.11 -7.31 3.19
N ASN A 90 19.15 -6.55 3.53
CA ASN A 90 19.05 -5.11 3.75
C ASN A 90 18.55 -4.32 2.50
N GLU A 91 18.96 -4.70 1.28
CA GLU A 91 18.46 -4.05 0.06
C GLU A 91 16.98 -4.34 -0.18
N VAL A 92 16.54 -5.57 0.12
CA VAL A 92 15.14 -5.99 0.00
C VAL A 92 14.27 -5.23 1.01
N VAL A 93 14.70 -5.10 2.26
CA VAL A 93 13.99 -4.35 3.30
C VAL A 93 13.88 -2.87 2.95
N GLN A 94 14.96 -2.25 2.44
CA GLN A 94 14.94 -0.84 2.08
C GLN A 94 13.96 -0.57 0.92
N LEU A 95 13.97 -1.43 -0.10
CA LEU A 95 13.04 -1.33 -1.24
C LEU A 95 11.59 -1.62 -0.82
N ASP A 96 11.38 -2.52 0.14
CA ASP A 96 10.07 -2.82 0.72
C ASP A 96 9.49 -1.59 1.44
N HIS A 97 10.31 -0.94 2.29
CA HIS A 97 9.95 0.27 2.99
C HIS A 97 9.68 1.43 2.01
N LEU A 98 10.50 1.58 0.95
CA LEU A 98 10.32 2.61 -0.06
C LEU A 98 8.97 2.45 -0.77
N THR A 99 8.57 1.21 -1.05
CA THR A 99 7.27 0.89 -1.66
C THR A 99 6.09 1.28 -0.75
N ASP A 100 6.23 1.12 0.57
CA ASP A 100 5.22 1.56 1.54
C ASP A 100 5.15 3.09 1.67
N ILE A 101 6.29 3.78 1.57
CA ILE A 101 6.35 5.24 1.51
C ILE A 101 5.60 5.75 0.28
N TRP A 102 5.84 5.17 -0.91
CA TRP A 102 5.12 5.56 -2.13
C TRP A 102 3.62 5.35 -2.02
N THR A 103 3.19 4.23 -1.43
CA THR A 103 1.78 3.94 -1.21
C THR A 103 1.13 4.93 -0.25
N THR A 104 1.85 5.34 0.80
CA THR A 104 1.38 6.34 1.77
C THR A 104 1.35 7.74 1.16
N LEU A 105 2.36 8.10 0.35
CA LEU A 105 2.40 9.36 -0.40
C LEU A 105 1.26 9.44 -1.42
N PHE A 106 0.89 8.33 -2.06
CA PHE A 106 -0.23 8.28 -3.00
C PHE A 106 -1.56 8.58 -2.29
N PHE A 107 -1.78 8.01 -1.11
CA PHE A 107 -2.92 8.36 -0.26
C PHE A 107 -2.89 9.83 0.16
N GLY A 108 -1.74 10.29 0.66
CA GLY A 108 -1.54 11.67 1.12
C GLY A 108 -1.76 12.70 0.02
N ALA A 109 -1.34 12.43 -1.21
CA ALA A 109 -1.56 13.28 -2.37
C ALA A 109 -3.06 13.49 -2.62
N GLY A 110 -3.86 12.42 -2.52
CA GLY A 110 -5.32 12.52 -2.60
C GLY A 110 -5.90 13.46 -1.56
N VAL A 111 -5.54 13.29 -0.29
CA VAL A 111 -6.02 14.13 0.81
C VAL A 111 -5.61 15.60 0.65
N ILE A 112 -4.37 15.87 0.24
CA ILE A 112 -3.87 17.24 0.02
C ILE A 112 -4.65 17.91 -1.12
N TRP A 113 -4.86 17.19 -2.23
CA TRP A 113 -5.59 17.76 -3.35
C TRP A 113 -7.04 18.07 -3.02
N THR A 114 -7.64 17.29 -2.12
CA THR A 114 -8.98 17.56 -1.58
C THR A 114 -9.03 18.86 -0.82
N ALA A 115 -8.04 19.12 0.04
CA ALA A 115 -7.93 20.38 0.75
C ALA A 115 -7.77 21.56 -0.23
N ILE A 116 -6.98 21.40 -1.29
CA ILE A 116 -6.82 22.41 -2.34
C ILE A 116 -8.14 22.63 -3.08
N GLY A 117 -8.83 21.57 -3.51
CA GLY A 117 -10.09 21.68 -4.25
C GLY A 117 -11.22 22.30 -3.42
N MET A 118 -11.34 21.93 -2.15
CA MET A 118 -12.31 22.57 -1.24
C MET A 118 -11.98 24.05 -1.00
N ARG A 119 -10.70 24.40 -0.82
CA ARG A 119 -10.27 25.78 -0.68
C ARG A 119 -10.60 26.60 -1.93
N SER A 120 -10.29 26.07 -3.12
CA SER A 120 -10.60 26.73 -4.40
C SER A 120 -12.09 26.91 -4.60
N ALA A 121 -12.89 25.90 -4.26
CA ALA A 121 -14.35 25.97 -4.35
C ALA A 121 -14.92 27.08 -3.45
N LEU A 122 -14.45 27.17 -2.20
CA LEU A 122 -14.87 28.22 -1.27
C LEU A 122 -14.50 29.62 -1.78
N ILE A 123 -13.29 29.79 -2.30
CA ILE A 123 -12.85 31.07 -2.88
C ILE A 123 -13.69 31.43 -4.12
N PHE A 124 -13.99 30.46 -4.98
CA PHE A 124 -14.77 30.69 -6.20
C PHE A 124 -16.24 31.01 -5.93
N ALA A 125 -16.84 30.36 -4.93
CA ALA A 125 -18.24 30.57 -4.56
C ALA A 125 -18.46 31.82 -3.68
N LEU A 126 -17.48 32.20 -2.85
CA LEU A 126 -17.60 33.30 -1.88
C LEU A 126 -16.76 34.54 -2.25
N GLY A 127 -15.96 34.48 -3.30
CA GLY A 127 -15.02 35.54 -3.68
C GLY A 127 -15.68 36.87 -4.08
N ASP A 128 -16.94 36.84 -4.52
CA ASP A 128 -17.72 38.03 -4.84
C ASP A 128 -19.07 38.03 -4.10
N ARG A 129 -19.07 38.74 -2.97
CA ARG A 129 -20.17 38.79 -2.00
C ARG A 129 -21.44 39.39 -2.57
N ASP A 130 -21.34 40.33 -3.50
CA ASP A 130 -22.50 40.99 -4.10
C ASP A 130 -23.24 40.05 -5.06
N THR A 131 -22.51 39.29 -5.88
CA THR A 131 -23.12 38.20 -6.67
C THR A 131 -23.67 37.07 -5.81
N ALA A 132 -22.96 36.70 -4.75
CA ALA A 132 -23.38 35.62 -3.84
C ALA A 132 -24.73 35.92 -3.16
N LEU A 133 -24.98 37.18 -2.82
CA LEU A 133 -26.24 37.64 -2.22
C LEU A 133 -27.38 37.75 -3.24
N GLN A 134 -27.08 38.02 -4.51
CA GLN A 134 -28.09 38.15 -5.57
C GLN A 134 -28.52 36.82 -6.19
N GLN A 135 -27.62 35.84 -6.29
CA GLN A 135 -27.87 34.61 -7.05
C GLN A 135 -28.61 33.50 -6.28
N GLY A 136 -28.81 33.67 -4.97
CA GLY A 136 -29.53 32.70 -4.13
C GLY A 136 -28.74 31.42 -3.82
N ALA A 137 -29.25 30.59 -2.90
CA ALA A 137 -28.52 29.46 -2.34
C ALA A 137 -28.19 28.35 -3.36
N PHE A 138 -29.06 28.12 -4.35
CA PHE A 138 -28.85 27.06 -5.33
C PHE A 138 -27.71 27.37 -6.31
N ALA A 139 -27.63 28.61 -6.81
CA ALA A 139 -26.52 29.04 -7.65
C ALA A 139 -25.18 29.03 -6.91
N MET A 140 -25.18 29.30 -5.59
CA MET A 140 -23.98 29.16 -4.77
C MET A 140 -23.53 27.69 -4.66
N LEU A 141 -24.45 26.74 -4.52
CA LEU A 141 -24.13 25.30 -4.52
C LEU A 141 -23.53 24.85 -5.85
N GLU A 142 -24.10 25.29 -6.97
CA GLU A 142 -23.57 24.98 -8.31
C GLU A 142 -22.15 25.51 -8.47
N ARG A 143 -21.89 26.75 -8.05
CA ARG A 143 -20.53 27.33 -8.06
C ARG A 143 -19.56 26.62 -7.12
N LEU A 144 -20.00 26.12 -5.97
CA LEU A 144 -19.17 25.30 -5.09
C LEU A 144 -18.81 23.96 -5.73
N VAL A 145 -19.79 23.33 -6.36
CA VAL A 145 -19.63 22.06 -7.10
C VAL A 145 -18.64 22.24 -8.25
N ASP A 146 -18.87 23.25 -9.11
CA ASP A 146 -18.02 23.61 -10.24
C ASP A 146 -16.65 24.14 -9.80
N GLY A 147 -16.59 24.78 -8.64
CA GLY A 147 -15.39 25.34 -8.04
C GLY A 147 -14.40 24.28 -7.52
N GLY A 148 -14.79 23.01 -7.50
CA GLY A 148 -13.87 21.90 -7.29
C GLY A 148 -14.21 20.94 -6.15
N ILE A 149 -15.42 21.00 -5.56
CA ILE A 149 -15.82 20.02 -4.53
C ILE A 149 -15.86 18.59 -5.11
N LEU A 150 -16.46 18.39 -6.29
CA LEU A 150 -16.51 17.04 -6.89
C LEU A 150 -15.13 16.52 -7.28
N LEU A 151 -14.26 17.42 -7.74
CA LEU A 151 -12.87 17.11 -8.05
C LEU A 151 -12.11 16.70 -6.78
N ALA A 152 -12.29 17.43 -5.68
CA ALA A 152 -11.71 17.12 -4.37
C ALA A 152 -12.16 15.75 -3.83
N LEU A 153 -13.45 15.44 -3.93
CA LEU A 153 -13.96 14.14 -3.49
C LEU A 153 -13.38 13.01 -4.34
N SER A 154 -13.30 13.21 -5.66
CA SER A 154 -12.77 12.23 -6.60
C SER A 154 -11.29 11.96 -6.39
N THR A 155 -10.47 12.97 -6.12
CA THR A 155 -9.04 12.80 -5.79
C THR A 155 -8.83 12.01 -4.49
N THR A 156 -9.72 12.19 -3.51
CA THR A 156 -9.67 11.40 -2.26
C THR A 156 -9.98 9.93 -2.52
N ILE A 157 -11.05 9.67 -3.28
CA ILE A 157 -11.48 8.30 -3.59
C ILE A 157 -10.39 7.61 -4.41
N PHE A 158 -9.82 8.29 -5.41
CA PHE A 158 -8.75 7.75 -6.23
C PHE A 158 -7.48 7.47 -5.41
N GLY A 159 -7.04 8.41 -4.58
CA GLY A 159 -5.89 8.21 -3.68
C GLY A 159 -6.11 7.09 -2.66
N GLY A 160 -7.32 7.01 -2.09
CA GLY A 160 -7.73 5.99 -1.13
C GLY A 160 -7.76 4.59 -1.74
N VAL A 161 -8.61 4.40 -2.76
CA VAL A 161 -8.77 3.10 -3.43
C VAL A 161 -7.46 2.67 -4.08
N GLY A 162 -6.78 3.57 -4.80
CA GLY A 162 -5.49 3.28 -5.44
C GLY A 162 -4.43 2.87 -4.42
N GLY A 163 -4.30 3.57 -3.30
CA GLY A 163 -3.38 3.21 -2.23
C GLY A 163 -3.66 1.82 -1.63
N TYR A 164 -4.93 1.47 -1.39
CA TYR A 164 -5.28 0.12 -0.92
C TYR A 164 -4.97 -0.95 -1.96
N VAL A 165 -5.28 -0.69 -3.24
CA VAL A 165 -4.95 -1.61 -4.34
C VAL A 165 -3.45 -1.84 -4.43
N MET A 166 -2.63 -0.79 -4.29
CA MET A 166 -1.16 -0.90 -4.26
C MET A 166 -0.66 -1.76 -3.10
N ARG A 167 -1.26 -1.62 -1.90
CA ARG A 167 -0.92 -2.52 -0.75
C ARG A 167 -1.26 -3.97 -1.07
N VAL A 168 -2.48 -4.24 -1.53
CA VAL A 168 -2.94 -5.59 -1.86
C VAL A 168 -2.07 -6.19 -2.96
N TYR A 169 -1.76 -5.43 -4.00
CA TYR A 169 -0.91 -5.88 -5.10
C TYR A 169 0.49 -6.26 -4.61
N LYS A 170 1.12 -5.42 -3.77
CA LYS A 170 2.41 -5.75 -3.12
C LYS A 170 2.28 -7.06 -2.32
N THR A 171 1.29 -7.19 -1.45
CA THR A 171 1.10 -8.39 -0.63
C THR A 171 0.90 -9.66 -1.47
N VAL A 172 0.12 -9.59 -2.55
CA VAL A 172 -0.15 -10.74 -3.42
C VAL A 172 1.09 -11.12 -4.24
N THR A 173 1.81 -10.13 -4.79
CA THR A 173 2.95 -10.39 -5.68
C THR A 173 4.23 -10.77 -4.94
N LEU A 174 4.43 -10.24 -3.73
CA LEU A 174 5.69 -10.36 -3.00
C LEU A 174 5.56 -11.07 -1.64
N GLY A 175 4.36 -11.22 -1.09
CA GLY A 175 4.15 -11.76 0.26
C GLY A 175 4.70 -13.17 0.47
N SER A 176 4.57 -14.06 -0.51
CA SER A 176 5.10 -15.44 -0.40
C SER A 176 6.63 -15.50 -0.48
N ARG A 177 7.24 -14.59 -1.24
CA ARG A 177 8.70 -14.56 -1.48
C ARG A 177 9.45 -13.85 -0.35
N LEU A 178 8.89 -12.76 0.20
CA LEU A 178 9.44 -12.12 1.39
C LEU A 178 9.37 -13.05 2.61
N GLN A 179 8.26 -13.77 2.82
CA GLN A 179 8.16 -14.72 3.93
C GLN A 179 9.25 -15.79 3.87
N GLN A 180 9.54 -16.32 2.67
CA GLN A 180 10.60 -17.32 2.47
C GLN A 180 12.01 -16.74 2.72
N GLN A 181 12.27 -15.50 2.32
CA GLN A 181 13.55 -14.85 2.59
C GLN A 181 13.70 -14.45 4.07
N TYR A 182 12.64 -13.98 4.72
CA TYR A 182 12.66 -13.70 6.17
C TYR A 182 12.86 -14.97 6.99
N ASP A 183 12.21 -16.09 6.62
CA ASP A 183 12.41 -17.38 7.28
C ASP A 183 13.84 -17.92 7.05
N ALA A 184 14.43 -17.67 5.89
CA ALA A 184 15.82 -18.02 5.61
C ALA A 184 16.81 -17.14 6.40
N ALA A 185 16.54 -15.83 6.49
CA ALA A 185 17.32 -14.85 7.24
C ALA A 185 17.29 -15.14 8.75
N ALA A 186 16.10 -15.38 9.31
CA ALA A 186 15.93 -15.69 10.74
C ALA A 186 16.66 -16.98 11.13
N ARG A 187 16.72 -17.97 10.23
CA ARG A 187 17.48 -19.20 10.44
C ARG A 187 18.99 -18.96 10.37
N ALA A 188 19.46 -18.09 9.47
CA ALA A 188 20.87 -17.71 9.38
C ALA A 188 21.35 -17.00 10.65
N ASP A 189 20.60 -16.00 11.13
CA ASP A 189 20.93 -15.24 12.36
C ASP A 189 20.95 -16.15 13.61
N THR A 190 19.96 -17.04 13.74
CA THR A 190 19.92 -18.02 14.85
C THR A 190 21.13 -18.98 14.80
N SER A 191 21.56 -19.37 13.60
CA SER A 191 22.71 -20.27 13.43
C SER A 191 24.04 -19.57 13.76
N GLU A 192 24.17 -18.29 13.42
CA GLU A 192 25.36 -17.49 13.69
C GLU A 192 25.46 -17.17 15.20
N MET A 193 24.34 -16.83 15.84
CA MET A 193 24.22 -16.67 17.29
C MET A 193 24.55 -17.97 18.05
N ARG A 194 24.09 -19.13 17.56
CA ARG A 194 24.45 -20.42 18.16
C ARG A 194 25.94 -20.75 17.99
N ALA A 195 26.53 -20.39 16.86
CA ALA A 195 27.95 -20.61 16.59
C ALA A 195 28.85 -19.72 17.46
N SER A 196 28.44 -18.48 17.74
CA SER A 196 29.16 -17.59 18.66
C SER A 196 29.04 -18.09 20.11
N LEU A 197 27.85 -18.52 20.55
CA LEU A 197 27.65 -19.13 21.87
C LEU A 197 28.50 -20.38 22.07
N HIS A 198 28.53 -21.29 21.10
CA HIS A 198 29.39 -22.48 21.18
C HIS A 198 30.89 -22.18 21.16
N ARG A 199 31.29 -21.04 20.59
CA ARG A 199 32.69 -20.58 20.62
C ARG A 199 33.06 -20.06 22.00
N ILE A 200 32.16 -19.30 22.63
CA ILE A 200 32.31 -18.78 23.99
C ILE A 200 32.32 -19.94 24.99
N GLU A 201 31.39 -20.89 24.85
CA GLU A 201 31.31 -22.07 25.71
C GLU A 201 32.58 -22.94 25.62
N ARG A 202 33.14 -23.11 24.42
CA ARG A 202 34.43 -23.81 24.25
C ARG A 202 35.59 -23.08 24.92
N HIS A 203 35.68 -21.76 24.79
CA HIS A 203 36.73 -20.97 25.46
C HIS A 203 36.62 -21.03 26.98
N LEU A 204 35.42 -20.91 27.54
CA LEU A 204 35.21 -21.00 28.99
C LEU A 204 35.54 -22.39 29.53
N ARG A 205 35.25 -23.44 28.75
CA ARG A 205 35.56 -24.82 29.12
C ARG A 205 37.06 -25.12 29.06
N SER A 206 37.77 -24.58 28.07
CA SER A 206 39.24 -24.71 27.99
C SER A 206 39.96 -23.92 29.09
N ASP A 207 39.44 -22.75 29.49
CA ASP A 207 40.02 -21.96 30.57
C ASP A 207 39.76 -22.59 31.96
N GLY A 208 38.62 -23.27 32.12
CA GLY A 208 38.32 -24.05 33.33
C GLY A 208 39.24 -25.27 33.48
N GLU A 209 39.48 -26.01 32.40
CA GLU A 209 40.37 -27.18 32.43
C GLU A 209 41.84 -26.81 32.66
N GLN A 210 42.29 -25.63 32.21
CA GLN A 210 43.63 -25.09 32.51
C GLN A 210 43.79 -24.61 33.95
N SER A 211 42.70 -24.14 34.58
CA SER A 211 42.72 -23.72 35.99
C SER A 211 42.75 -24.93 36.94
N ASP A 212 41.96 -25.98 36.66
CA ASP A 212 41.95 -27.21 37.47
C ASP A 212 43.27 -27.99 37.36
N THR A 213 43.93 -27.98 36.20
CA THR A 213 45.23 -28.64 36.01
C THR A 213 46.38 -27.88 36.67
N ALA A 214 46.26 -26.56 36.83
CA ALA A 214 47.22 -25.73 37.57
C ALA A 214 47.10 -25.89 39.09
N GLU A 215 45.89 -26.03 39.64
CA GLU A 215 45.67 -26.29 41.07
C GLU A 215 46.03 -27.72 41.50
N ALA A 216 45.84 -28.73 40.64
CA ALA A 216 46.21 -30.11 40.96
C ALA A 216 47.73 -30.39 40.93
N SER A 217 48.53 -29.43 40.46
CA SER A 217 49.99 -29.54 40.31
C SER A 217 50.80 -28.74 41.35
N SER A 218 50.13 -28.05 42.28
CA SER A 218 50.74 -27.35 43.44
C SER A 218 50.52 -28.12 44.73
#